data_AF-A0A1X6NNR9-F1
#
_entry.id   AF-A0A1X6NNR9-F1
#
_cell.length_a   1.000
_cell.length_b   1.000
_cell.length_c   1.000
_cell.angle_alpha   90.00
_cell.angle_beta   90.00
_cell.angle_gamma   90.00
#
_symmetry.space_group_name_H-M   'P 1'
#
loop_
_entity.id
_entity.type
_entity.pdbx_description
1 polymer ?
#
loop_
_entity_poly.entity_id
_entity_poly.type
_entity_poly.pdbx_seq_one_letter_code
_entity_poly.pdbx_strand_id
1 'polypeptide(L)'
;MTAALRAARLSYASLEGPQVAEVAQLVKKHLTGTRPDEIVVTFANGRRRKYARVYRPAKDKFGPRQVRRRAALAATTIGRLFAIDPGMLAASMADAARRAQASGGIAVAPAAVLAALPVRLQNQFLMDNGVSGSLWRRFRLLLGPIGADLATGQTLRADRRAAEAELRNAATTNGEGAFLVAPRVALQSMIDDLVATEQFVERFERGADGADIATASPFLGHPSPTEMRAADVRCVQVCFGLDKGGAQSTTKAVLSCVNQERPCSRGNTLLYGVFPAAEDDHAALSAMADVYVPDLDTLRMGGVDVDGVRRAVQLILTGDYQFTTTWCGHLGASRKMPCQRCTAMMRLTKTNGELIAIYGNMQNGSRAGGKPRTIDHFK
;
A
#
# COMPACT_ATOMS: atom_id res chain seq x y z
N MET A 1 3.67 7.65 -24.44
CA MET A 1 4.36 6.82 -23.43
C MET A 1 4.15 5.35 -23.79
N THR A 2 5.21 4.54 -23.98
CA THR A 2 5.07 3.15 -24.46
C THR A 2 4.47 2.23 -23.38
N ALA A 3 3.77 1.16 -23.77
CA ALA A 3 3.12 0.22 -22.84
C ALA A 3 4.08 -0.39 -21.80
N ALA A 4 5.36 -0.57 -22.15
CA ALA A 4 6.41 -1.04 -21.24
C ALA A 4 6.74 -0.02 -20.13
N LEU A 5 6.76 1.28 -20.46
CA LEU A 5 6.95 2.39 -19.50
C LEU A 5 5.80 2.45 -18.49
N ARG A 6 4.56 2.23 -18.96
CA ARG A 6 3.37 2.18 -18.10
C ARG A 6 3.38 0.95 -17.17
N ALA A 7 3.76 -0.22 -17.68
CA ALA A 7 3.86 -1.45 -16.88
C ALA A 7 4.99 -1.39 -15.84
N ALA A 8 6.13 -0.79 -16.18
CA ALA A 8 7.25 -0.58 -15.24
C ALA A 8 6.85 0.38 -14.11
N ARG A 9 6.25 1.54 -14.43
CA ARG A 9 5.72 2.49 -13.41
C ARG A 9 4.65 1.86 -12.51
N LEU A 10 3.75 1.05 -13.08
CA LEU A 10 2.69 0.38 -12.30
C LEU A 10 3.21 -0.78 -11.43
N SER A 11 4.30 -1.43 -11.82
CA SER A 11 4.88 -2.58 -11.10
C SER A 11 5.97 -2.17 -10.10
N TYR A 12 6.54 -0.97 -10.26
CA TYR A 12 7.62 -0.42 -9.45
C TYR A 12 7.39 1.07 -9.26
N ALA A 13 6.40 1.41 -8.43
CA ALA A 13 6.01 2.79 -8.16
C ALA A 13 7.16 3.65 -7.58
N SER A 14 8.24 3.05 -7.10
CA SER A 14 9.39 3.71 -6.46
C SER A 14 10.56 4.04 -7.41
N LEU A 15 10.40 3.90 -8.74
CA LEU A 15 11.45 4.23 -9.71
C LEU A 15 11.38 5.70 -10.16
N GLU A 16 12.51 6.40 -10.05
CA GLU A 16 12.69 7.76 -10.57
C GLU A 16 12.67 7.79 -12.11
N GLY A 17 12.30 8.92 -12.72
CA GLY A 17 12.15 9.09 -14.18
C GLY A 17 13.29 8.50 -15.04
N PRO A 18 14.58 8.77 -14.73
CA PRO A 18 15.72 8.20 -15.44
C PRO A 18 15.82 6.67 -15.30
N GLN A 19 15.50 6.14 -14.11
CA GLN A 19 15.53 4.71 -13.81
C GLN A 19 14.41 3.96 -14.53
N VAL A 20 13.23 4.59 -14.67
CA VAL A 20 12.12 4.03 -15.47
C VAL A 20 12.52 3.90 -16.95
N ALA A 21 13.23 4.89 -17.51
CA ALA A 21 13.69 4.85 -18.89
C ALA A 21 14.76 3.76 -19.11
N GLU A 22 15.69 3.61 -18.16
CA GLU A 22 16.72 2.56 -18.18
C GLU A 22 16.10 1.16 -18.09
N VAL A 23 15.18 0.95 -17.14
CA VAL A 23 14.42 -0.31 -17.01
C VAL A 23 13.65 -0.62 -18.30
N ALA A 24 13.01 0.37 -18.92
CA ALA A 24 12.29 0.19 -20.18
C ALA A 24 13.24 -0.20 -21.34
N GLN A 25 14.44 0.40 -21.41
CA GLN A 25 15.46 0.01 -22.39
C GLN A 25 15.99 -1.40 -22.15
N LEU A 26 16.24 -1.79 -20.89
CA LEU A 26 16.70 -3.13 -20.53
C LEU A 26 15.64 -4.20 -20.81
N VAL A 27 14.37 -3.92 -20.53
CA VAL A 27 13.25 -4.78 -20.93
C VAL A 27 13.24 -4.94 -22.45
N LYS A 28 13.37 -3.85 -23.21
CA LYS A 28 13.41 -3.89 -24.68
C LYS A 28 14.60 -4.72 -25.17
N LYS A 29 15.81 -4.49 -24.66
CA LYS A 29 17.04 -5.21 -25.02
C LYS A 29 16.93 -6.70 -24.68
N HIS A 30 16.36 -7.04 -23.52
CA HIS A 30 16.11 -8.42 -23.11
C HIS A 30 15.11 -9.11 -24.04
N LEU A 31 14.01 -8.45 -24.40
CA LEU A 31 13.02 -8.98 -25.34
C LEU A 31 13.60 -9.19 -26.74
N THR A 32 14.50 -8.32 -27.20
CA THR A 32 15.22 -8.49 -28.46
C THR A 32 16.25 -9.63 -28.38
N GLY A 33 17.01 -9.73 -27.29
CA GLY A 33 18.05 -10.75 -27.11
C GLY A 33 17.52 -12.17 -26.84
N THR A 34 16.34 -12.30 -26.21
CA THR A 34 15.69 -13.61 -26.00
C THR A 34 14.85 -14.07 -27.19
N ARG A 35 14.64 -13.20 -28.19
CA ARG A 35 13.86 -13.49 -29.40
C ARG A 35 14.55 -12.94 -30.66
N PRO A 36 15.77 -13.39 -31.00
CA PRO A 36 16.43 -12.97 -32.21
C PRO A 36 15.59 -13.36 -33.44
N ASP A 37 15.54 -12.50 -34.44
CA ASP A 37 14.79 -12.75 -35.67
C ASP A 37 15.44 -13.84 -36.53
N GLU A 38 16.72 -14.12 -36.30
CA GLU A 38 17.46 -15.20 -36.94
C GLU A 38 18.41 -15.87 -35.95
N ILE A 39 18.47 -17.20 -35.98
CA ILE A 39 19.50 -17.97 -35.28
C ILE A 39 20.30 -18.81 -36.28
N VAL A 40 21.59 -18.96 -36.02
CA VAL A 40 22.47 -19.80 -36.83
C VAL A 40 22.94 -20.96 -35.95
N VAL A 41 22.68 -22.19 -36.40
CA VAL A 41 23.12 -23.40 -35.71
C VAL A 41 24.11 -24.14 -36.59
N THR A 42 25.27 -24.46 -36.03
CA THR A 42 26.28 -25.33 -36.65
C THR A 42 26.07 -26.74 -36.13
N PHE A 43 25.77 -27.68 -37.03
CA PHE A 43 25.57 -29.08 -36.68
C PHE A 43 26.92 -29.81 -36.57
N ALA A 44 26.93 -30.95 -35.87
CA ALA A 44 28.13 -31.77 -35.68
C ALA A 44 28.76 -32.26 -37.00
N ASN A 45 27.99 -32.26 -38.10
CA ASN A 45 28.48 -32.54 -39.46
C ASN A 45 29.06 -31.30 -40.17
N GLY A 46 29.35 -30.21 -39.45
CA GLY A 46 29.93 -28.97 -39.97
C GLY A 46 28.96 -28.06 -40.74
N ARG A 47 27.74 -28.52 -41.06
CA ARG A 47 26.77 -27.69 -41.79
C ARG A 47 26.18 -26.62 -40.89
N ARG A 48 26.25 -25.37 -41.35
CA ARG A 48 25.55 -24.23 -40.74
C ARG A 48 24.15 -24.11 -41.35
N ARG A 49 23.13 -24.00 -40.51
CA ARG A 49 21.77 -23.64 -40.94
C ARG A 49 21.33 -22.35 -40.27
N LYS A 50 20.74 -21.47 -41.07
CA LYS A 50 20.14 -20.23 -40.64
C LYS A 50 18.64 -20.44 -40.53
N TYR A 51 18.07 -20.15 -39.38
CA TYR A 51 16.64 -20.23 -39.11
C TYR A 51 16.13 -18.82 -38.92
N ALA A 52 15.30 -18.36 -39.85
CA ALA A 52 14.58 -17.11 -39.73
C ALA A 52 13.26 -17.35 -38.98
N ARG A 53 12.91 -16.41 -38.11
CA ARG A 53 11.72 -16.48 -37.28
C ARG A 53 10.50 -16.11 -38.12
N VAL A 54 9.71 -17.11 -38.48
CA VAL A 54 8.42 -16.92 -39.17
C VAL A 54 7.33 -16.73 -38.12
N TYR A 55 6.67 -15.57 -38.11
CA TYR A 55 5.55 -15.31 -37.20
C TYR A 55 4.32 -16.09 -37.68
N ARG A 56 4.05 -17.22 -37.03
CA ARG A 56 2.75 -17.89 -37.12
C ARG A 56 1.91 -17.46 -35.92
N PRO A 57 0.60 -17.22 -36.08
CA PRO A 57 -0.29 -17.04 -34.94
C PRO A 57 -0.07 -18.21 -33.98
N ALA A 58 0.27 -17.92 -32.72
CA ALA A 58 0.31 -18.95 -31.70
C ALA A 58 -1.12 -19.53 -31.59
N LYS A 59 -1.26 -20.83 -31.28
CA LYS A 59 -2.56 -21.35 -30.85
C LYS A 59 -3.04 -20.46 -29.70
N ASP A 60 -4.15 -19.75 -29.90
CA ASP A 60 -4.70 -18.79 -28.93
C ASP A 60 -4.98 -19.43 -27.58
N LYS A 61 -5.19 -20.76 -27.56
CA LYS A 61 -5.46 -21.54 -26.35
C LYS A 61 -4.71 -22.87 -26.38
N PHE A 62 -3.92 -23.13 -25.35
CA PHE A 62 -3.44 -24.48 -25.05
C PHE A 62 -4.59 -25.29 -24.44
N GLY A 63 -4.75 -26.54 -24.86
CA GLY A 63 -5.74 -27.42 -24.26
C GLY A 63 -5.47 -27.64 -22.76
N PRO A 64 -6.50 -27.82 -21.91
CA PRO A 64 -6.35 -27.94 -20.45
C PRO A 64 -5.34 -29.01 -20.00
N ARG A 65 -5.23 -30.11 -20.75
CA ARG A 65 -4.26 -31.19 -20.49
C ARG A 65 -2.82 -30.77 -20.74
N GLN A 66 -2.59 -29.93 -21.76
CA GLN A 66 -1.27 -29.46 -22.16
C GLN A 66 -0.76 -28.40 -21.19
N VAL A 67 -1.63 -27.50 -20.73
CA VAL A 67 -1.35 -26.54 -19.64
C VAL A 67 -0.96 -27.30 -18.36
N ARG A 68 -1.77 -28.29 -17.95
CA ARG A 68 -1.49 -29.12 -16.76
C ARG A 68 -0.14 -29.85 -16.85
N ARG A 69 0.19 -30.46 -17.99
CA ARG A 69 1.49 -31.13 -18.18
C ARG A 69 2.67 -30.17 -18.07
N ARG A 70 2.58 -28.99 -18.68
CA ARG A 70 3.65 -27.98 -18.62
C ARG A 70 3.82 -27.41 -17.22
N ALA A 71 2.71 -27.15 -16.53
CA ALA A 71 2.73 -26.72 -15.13
C ALA A 71 3.37 -27.79 -14.23
N ALA A 72 2.97 -29.05 -14.37
CA ALA A 72 3.54 -30.16 -13.58
C ALA A 72 5.04 -30.36 -13.85
N LEU A 73 5.48 -30.29 -15.11
CA LEU A 73 6.89 -30.42 -15.46
C LEU A 73 7.73 -29.31 -14.81
N ALA A 74 7.35 -28.05 -15.02
CA ALA A 74 8.07 -26.93 -14.43
C ALA A 74 7.97 -26.94 -12.89
N ALA A 75 6.84 -27.38 -12.32
CA ALA A 75 6.68 -27.49 -10.87
C ALA A 75 7.58 -28.58 -10.27
N THR A 76 7.78 -29.68 -10.99
CA THR A 76 8.67 -30.76 -10.56
C THR A 76 10.13 -30.32 -10.64
N THR A 77 10.52 -29.64 -11.71
CA THR A 77 11.87 -29.11 -11.89
C THR A 77 12.20 -28.05 -10.82
N ILE A 78 11.30 -27.09 -10.60
CA ILE A 78 11.50 -26.01 -9.63
C ILE A 78 11.35 -26.54 -8.19
N GLY A 79 10.39 -27.42 -7.92
CA GLY A 79 10.21 -28.04 -6.59
C GLY A 79 11.46 -28.78 -6.11
N ARG A 80 12.13 -29.51 -7.02
CA ARG A 80 13.43 -30.16 -6.75
C ARG A 80 14.55 -29.15 -6.46
N LEU A 81 14.58 -28.03 -7.20
CA LEU A 81 15.61 -26.99 -7.03
C LEU A 81 15.46 -26.18 -5.74
N PHE A 82 14.23 -25.94 -5.30
CA PHE A 82 13.96 -25.08 -4.14
C PHE A 82 13.55 -25.84 -2.87
N ALA A 83 13.49 -27.18 -2.91
CA ALA A 83 12.97 -28.02 -1.82
C ALA A 83 11.58 -27.55 -1.35
N ILE A 84 10.73 -27.18 -2.31
CA ILE A 84 9.35 -26.76 -2.10
C ILE A 84 8.46 -27.91 -2.59
N ASP A 85 7.37 -28.16 -1.88
CA ASP A 85 6.38 -29.15 -2.30
C ASP A 85 5.95 -28.92 -3.77
N PRO A 86 6.18 -29.88 -4.67
CA PRO A 86 5.84 -29.74 -6.08
C PRO A 86 4.34 -29.51 -6.31
N GLY A 87 3.48 -30.00 -5.41
CA GLY A 87 2.02 -29.79 -5.47
C GLY A 87 1.65 -28.31 -5.23
N MET A 88 2.18 -27.72 -4.16
CA MET A 88 2.03 -26.30 -3.84
C MET A 88 2.53 -25.42 -4.98
N LEU A 89 3.70 -25.75 -5.53
CA LEU A 89 4.30 -25.00 -6.62
C LEU A 89 3.50 -25.12 -7.93
N ALA A 90 2.97 -26.31 -8.23
CA ALA A 90 2.08 -26.53 -9.37
C ALA A 90 0.79 -25.71 -9.25
N ALA A 91 0.23 -25.59 -8.04
CA ALA A 91 -0.93 -24.75 -7.77
C ALA A 91 -0.61 -23.26 -7.99
N SER A 92 0.52 -22.75 -7.48
CA SER A 92 0.97 -21.38 -7.71
C SER A 92 1.19 -21.07 -9.19
N MET A 93 1.81 -21.99 -9.94
CA MET A 93 2.00 -21.81 -11.38
C MET A 93 0.70 -21.89 -12.17
N ALA A 94 -0.22 -22.76 -11.78
CA ALA A 94 -1.55 -22.82 -12.38
C ALA A 94 -2.32 -21.52 -12.10
N ASP A 95 -2.20 -20.95 -10.91
CA ASP A 95 -2.80 -19.67 -10.57
C ASP A 95 -2.18 -18.51 -11.36
N ALA A 96 -0.85 -18.46 -11.45
CA ALA A 96 -0.15 -17.49 -12.28
C ALA A 96 -0.59 -17.59 -13.75
N ALA A 97 -0.69 -18.81 -14.30
CA ALA A 97 -1.16 -19.03 -15.67
C ALA A 97 -2.62 -18.61 -15.87
N ARG A 98 -3.51 -18.85 -14.90
CA ARG A 98 -4.90 -18.36 -14.93
C ARG A 98 -4.93 -16.83 -14.92
N ARG A 99 -4.17 -16.19 -14.03
CA ARG A 99 -4.06 -14.73 -13.98
C ARG A 99 -3.54 -14.18 -15.29
N ALA A 100 -2.48 -14.77 -15.86
CA ALA A 100 -1.95 -14.42 -17.18
C ALA A 100 -3.01 -14.43 -18.27
N GLN A 101 -3.87 -15.44 -18.27
CA GLN A 101 -4.96 -15.58 -19.25
C GLN A 101 -6.04 -14.52 -19.05
N ALA A 102 -6.35 -14.17 -17.79
CA ALA A 102 -7.33 -13.14 -17.47
C ALA A 102 -6.82 -11.71 -17.72
N SER A 103 -5.52 -11.45 -17.52
CA SER A 103 -4.91 -10.13 -17.64
C SER A 103 -4.18 -9.87 -18.96
N GLY A 104 -4.20 -10.82 -19.91
CA GLY A 104 -3.46 -10.70 -21.18
C GLY A 104 -1.93 -10.90 -21.07
N GLY A 105 -1.44 -11.38 -19.92
CA GLY A 105 -0.04 -11.71 -19.66
C GLY A 105 0.34 -11.61 -18.17
N ILE A 106 1.47 -12.22 -17.79
CA ILE A 106 2.16 -11.94 -16.52
C ILE A 106 3.28 -10.95 -16.81
N ALA A 107 3.37 -9.87 -16.03
CA ALA A 107 4.58 -9.05 -15.99
C ALA A 107 5.67 -9.85 -15.26
N VAL A 108 6.47 -10.60 -16.01
CA VAL A 108 7.69 -11.22 -15.47
C VAL A 108 8.78 -10.16 -15.60
N ALA A 109 9.24 -9.61 -14.48
CA ALA A 109 10.43 -8.77 -14.49
C ALA A 109 11.62 -9.66 -14.90
N PRO A 110 12.28 -9.37 -16.03
CA PRO A 110 13.45 -10.14 -16.43
C PRO A 110 14.51 -10.12 -15.33
N ALA A 111 15.16 -11.24 -15.06
CA ALA A 111 16.25 -11.30 -14.07
C ALA A 111 17.34 -10.24 -14.34
N ALA A 112 17.59 -9.92 -15.62
CA ALA A 112 18.50 -8.86 -16.04
C ALA A 112 18.01 -7.44 -15.68
N VAL A 113 16.70 -7.21 -15.64
CA VAL A 113 16.11 -5.94 -15.21
C VAL A 113 16.23 -5.82 -13.70
N LEU A 114 15.94 -6.90 -12.97
CA LEU A 114 16.08 -6.94 -11.52
C LEU A 114 17.54 -6.75 -11.07
N ALA A 115 18.50 -7.27 -11.84
CA ALA A 115 19.94 -7.07 -11.61
C ALA A 115 20.40 -5.63 -11.85
N ALA A 116 19.77 -4.92 -12.77
CA ALA A 116 20.08 -3.52 -13.03
C ALA A 116 19.45 -2.55 -12.02
N LEU A 117 18.50 -3.00 -11.20
CA LEU A 117 17.92 -2.16 -10.17
C LEU A 117 18.96 -1.82 -9.09
N PRO A 118 18.98 -0.58 -8.57
CA PRO A 118 19.69 -0.25 -7.35
C PRO A 118 19.35 -1.22 -6.21
N VAL A 119 20.32 -1.46 -5.32
CA VAL A 119 20.16 -2.40 -4.19
C VAL A 119 18.89 -2.11 -3.38
N ARG A 120 18.57 -0.83 -3.18
CA ARG A 120 17.37 -0.39 -2.47
C ARG A 120 16.07 -0.88 -3.11
N LEU A 121 15.99 -0.81 -4.44
CA LEU A 121 14.81 -1.26 -5.18
C LEU A 121 14.73 -2.78 -5.28
N GLN A 122 15.88 -3.47 -5.31
CA GLN A 122 15.89 -4.92 -5.14
C GLN A 122 15.34 -5.30 -3.75
N ASN A 123 15.78 -4.62 -2.68
CA ASN A 123 15.26 -4.83 -1.32
C ASN A 123 13.75 -4.59 -1.23
N GLN A 124 13.27 -3.47 -1.78
CA GLN A 124 11.83 -3.15 -1.79
C GLN A 124 11.03 -4.24 -2.50
N PHE A 125 11.50 -4.70 -3.67
CA PHE A 125 10.87 -5.79 -4.41
C PHE A 125 10.77 -7.08 -3.57
N LEU A 126 11.82 -7.44 -2.82
CA LEU A 126 11.77 -8.61 -1.94
C LEU A 126 10.68 -8.46 -0.86
N MET A 127 10.60 -7.28 -0.23
CA MET A 127 9.65 -7.00 0.85
C MET A 127 8.20 -7.04 0.35
N ASP A 128 7.91 -6.38 -0.78
CA ASP A 128 6.56 -6.31 -1.36
C ASP A 128 6.04 -7.69 -1.78
N ASN A 129 6.95 -8.58 -2.16
CA ASN A 129 6.63 -9.94 -2.62
C ASN A 129 6.83 -11.02 -1.54
N GLY A 130 7.19 -10.64 -0.31
CA GLY A 130 7.43 -11.59 0.79
C GLY A 130 8.56 -12.59 0.51
N VAL A 131 9.56 -12.20 -0.29
CA VAL A 131 10.67 -13.06 -0.68
C VAL A 131 11.71 -13.08 0.44
N SER A 132 11.91 -14.23 1.06
CA SER A 132 12.92 -14.38 2.11
C SER A 132 14.35 -14.28 1.55
N GLY A 133 15.30 -13.85 2.38
CA GLY A 133 16.70 -13.78 1.99
C GLY A 133 17.30 -15.14 1.60
N SER A 134 16.79 -16.24 2.17
CA SER A 134 17.20 -17.60 1.80
C SER A 134 16.66 -17.99 0.41
N LEU A 135 15.41 -17.64 0.12
CA LEU A 135 14.80 -17.83 -1.21
C LEU A 135 15.53 -16.99 -2.25
N TRP A 136 15.85 -15.74 -1.94
CA TRP A 136 16.65 -14.86 -2.80
C TRP A 136 18.02 -15.43 -3.13
N ARG A 137 18.74 -15.94 -2.12
CA ARG A 137 20.04 -16.59 -2.33
C ARG A 137 19.92 -17.78 -3.28
N ARG A 138 18.90 -18.63 -3.12
CA ARG A 138 18.66 -19.77 -4.02
C ARG A 138 18.33 -19.31 -5.44
N PHE A 139 17.50 -18.28 -5.57
CA PHE A 139 17.14 -17.69 -6.87
C PHE A 139 18.37 -17.15 -7.60
N ARG A 140 19.25 -16.44 -6.90
CA ARG A 140 20.53 -15.98 -7.43
C ARG A 140 21.41 -17.12 -7.94
N LEU A 141 21.56 -18.18 -7.16
CA LEU A 141 22.38 -19.34 -7.55
C LEU A 141 21.81 -20.02 -8.79
N LEU A 142 20.48 -20.11 -8.91
CA LEU A 142 19.80 -20.67 -10.08
C LEU A 142 20.08 -19.86 -11.36
N LEU A 143 20.17 -18.54 -11.26
CA LEU A 143 20.42 -17.66 -12.39
C LEU A 143 21.88 -17.67 -12.87
N GLY A 144 22.77 -18.37 -12.16
CA GLY A 144 24.18 -18.50 -12.54
C GLY A 144 24.84 -17.13 -12.75
N PRO A 145 25.47 -16.86 -13.91
CA PRO A 145 26.14 -15.59 -14.19
C PRO A 145 25.22 -14.36 -14.03
N ILE A 146 23.96 -14.45 -14.48
CA ILE A 146 22.99 -13.34 -14.35
C ILE A 146 22.66 -13.08 -12.88
N GLY A 147 22.72 -14.12 -12.06
CA GLY A 147 22.53 -14.01 -10.61
C GLY A 147 23.72 -13.41 -9.88
N ALA A 148 24.89 -13.24 -10.51
CA ALA A 148 26.05 -12.58 -9.92
C ALA A 148 25.80 -11.06 -9.74
N ASP A 149 25.09 -10.46 -10.69
CA ASP A 149 24.78 -9.02 -10.73
C ASP A 149 23.66 -8.59 -9.76
N LEU A 150 22.89 -9.55 -9.23
CA LEU A 150 21.92 -9.27 -8.18
C LEU A 150 22.61 -8.89 -6.85
N ALA A 151 21.89 -8.19 -5.96
CA ALA A 151 22.39 -7.81 -4.65
C ALA A 151 22.54 -9.03 -3.73
N THR A 152 23.65 -9.12 -2.99
CA THR A 152 23.93 -10.24 -2.07
C THR A 152 23.09 -10.12 -0.82
N GLY A 153 22.93 -11.21 -0.07
CA GLY A 153 22.27 -11.14 1.23
C GLY A 153 22.98 -10.15 2.18
N GLN A 154 24.29 -9.96 2.04
CA GLN A 154 25.05 -9.00 2.83
C GLN A 154 24.77 -7.56 2.40
N THR A 155 24.78 -7.26 1.09
CA THR A 155 24.46 -5.91 0.59
C THR A 155 23.01 -5.54 0.87
N LEU A 156 22.07 -6.48 0.74
CA LEU A 156 20.66 -6.26 1.10
C LEU A 156 20.50 -6.00 2.60
N ARG A 157 21.25 -6.69 3.46
CA ARG A 157 21.28 -6.41 4.91
C ARG A 157 21.89 -5.05 5.23
N ALA A 158 22.95 -4.65 4.52
CA ALA A 158 23.57 -3.34 4.69
C ALA A 158 22.61 -2.21 4.27
N ASP A 159 22.00 -2.33 3.10
CA ASP A 159 20.99 -1.38 2.61
C ASP A 159 19.78 -1.30 3.54
N ARG A 160 19.29 -2.43 4.09
CA ARG A 160 18.20 -2.41 5.06
C ARG A 160 18.57 -1.69 6.37
N ARG A 161 19.82 -1.83 6.83
CA ARG A 161 20.31 -1.06 7.99
C ARG A 161 20.44 0.42 7.69
N ALA A 162 20.86 0.78 6.48
CA ALA A 162 20.88 2.17 6.02
C ALA A 162 19.44 2.72 5.93
N ALA A 163 18.50 1.93 5.42
CA ALA A 163 17.08 2.26 5.36
C ALA A 163 16.51 2.54 6.75
N GLU A 164 16.79 1.66 7.71
CA GLU A 164 16.37 1.77 9.12
C GLU A 164 16.93 3.02 9.80
N ALA A 165 18.13 3.47 9.40
CA ALA A 165 18.74 4.70 9.89
C ALA A 165 18.17 5.98 9.25
N GLU A 166 17.40 5.90 8.15
CA GLU A 166 16.70 7.05 7.58
C GLU A 166 15.63 7.53 8.57
N LEU A 167 15.55 8.84 8.79
CA LEU A 167 14.61 9.42 9.75
C LEU A 167 13.13 9.05 9.47
N ARG A 168 12.77 8.85 8.20
CA ARG A 168 11.43 8.39 7.79
C ARG A 168 11.10 6.95 8.21
N ASN A 169 12.10 6.12 8.47
CA ASN A 169 11.93 4.72 8.89
C ASN A 169 12.40 4.47 10.33
N ALA A 170 13.05 5.46 10.95
CA ALA A 170 13.55 5.35 12.31
C ALA A 170 12.38 5.04 13.26
N ALA A 171 12.52 3.95 14.01
CA ALA A 171 11.54 3.51 14.98
C ALA A 171 12.21 3.36 16.35
N THR A 172 11.43 3.60 17.39
CA THR A 172 11.82 3.40 18.79
C THR A 172 10.86 2.43 19.46
N THR A 173 11.23 1.98 20.65
CA THR A 173 10.41 1.12 21.48
C THR A 173 10.34 1.69 22.89
N ASN A 174 9.15 1.74 23.47
CA ASN A 174 8.96 1.91 24.91
C ASN A 174 8.21 0.68 25.47
N GLY A 175 7.92 0.67 26.78
CA GLY A 175 7.12 -0.40 27.40
C GLY A 175 5.69 -0.52 26.83
N GLU A 176 5.25 0.44 26.03
CA GLU A 176 3.92 0.55 25.44
C GLU A 176 3.90 0.19 23.95
N GLY A 177 5.04 -0.14 23.33
CA GLY A 177 5.07 -0.58 21.93
C GLY A 177 6.30 -0.14 21.15
N ALA A 178 6.25 -0.39 19.84
CA ALA A 178 7.25 0.02 18.87
C ALA A 178 6.62 0.98 17.84
N PHE A 179 7.18 2.17 17.66
CA PHE A 179 6.57 3.21 16.81
C PHE A 179 7.61 4.11 16.15
N LEU A 180 7.19 4.85 15.13
CA LEU A 180 8.05 5.76 14.38
C LEU A 180 8.50 6.96 15.22
N VAL A 181 9.76 7.33 15.07
CA VAL A 181 10.35 8.50 15.75
C VAL A 181 9.91 9.82 15.12
N ALA A 182 9.73 9.83 13.79
CA ALA A 182 9.44 11.06 13.04
C ALA A 182 8.31 10.83 12.01
N PRO A 183 7.07 10.60 12.46
CA PRO A 183 5.93 10.29 11.58
C PRO A 183 5.62 11.43 10.59
N ARG A 184 5.87 12.69 10.95
CA ARG A 184 5.76 13.81 10.01
C ARG A 184 6.73 13.68 8.85
N VAL A 185 7.99 13.31 9.12
CA VAL A 185 9.01 13.11 8.09
C VAL A 185 8.62 11.92 7.22
N ALA A 186 8.14 10.85 7.84
CA ALA A 186 7.69 9.65 7.14
C ALA A 186 6.50 9.91 6.20
N LEU A 187 5.49 10.65 6.68
CA LEU A 187 4.36 11.09 5.88
C LEU A 187 4.77 12.06 4.77
N GLN A 188 5.67 13.01 5.07
CA GLN A 188 6.21 13.94 4.08
C GLN A 188 6.88 13.19 2.94
N SER A 189 7.78 12.24 3.25
CA SER A 189 8.43 11.42 2.23
C SER A 189 7.43 10.61 1.40
N MET A 190 6.38 10.05 2.01
CA MET A 190 5.31 9.37 1.26
C MET A 190 4.62 10.32 0.27
N ILE A 191 4.33 11.56 0.68
CA ILE A 191 3.68 12.54 -0.18
C ILE A 191 4.62 12.99 -1.30
N ASP A 192 5.90 13.23 -0.99
CA ASP A 192 6.92 13.56 -1.98
C ASP A 192 7.03 12.45 -3.04
N ASP A 193 7.04 11.18 -2.61
CA ASP A 193 7.04 10.02 -3.52
C ASP A 193 5.77 9.98 -4.39
N LEU A 194 4.59 10.26 -3.83
CA LEU A 194 3.33 10.34 -4.59
C LEU A 194 3.34 11.46 -5.63
N VAL A 195 3.90 12.61 -5.28
CA VAL A 195 4.03 13.76 -6.18
C VAL A 195 5.02 13.45 -7.31
N ALA A 196 6.23 12.96 -6.97
CA ALA A 196 7.27 12.62 -7.93
C ALA A 196 6.81 11.55 -8.94
N THR A 197 5.91 10.66 -8.52
CA THR A 197 5.38 9.57 -9.33
C THR A 197 4.07 9.91 -10.05
N GLU A 198 3.61 11.16 -9.97
CA GLU A 198 2.35 11.65 -10.55
C GLU A 198 1.11 10.88 -10.04
N GLN A 199 1.17 10.37 -8.80
CA GLN A 199 0.10 9.61 -8.14
C GLN A 199 -0.71 10.43 -7.13
N PHE A 200 -0.23 11.62 -6.79
CA PHE A 200 -0.94 12.54 -5.92
C PHE A 200 -2.23 13.05 -6.61
N VAL A 201 -3.36 12.94 -5.92
CA VAL A 201 -4.68 13.36 -6.41
C VAL A 201 -5.20 14.51 -5.54
N GLU A 202 -5.47 15.65 -6.16
CA GLU A 202 -6.12 16.78 -5.48
C GLU A 202 -7.54 16.41 -5.03
N ARG A 203 -7.85 16.73 -3.78
CA ARG A 203 -9.17 16.51 -3.19
C ARG A 203 -9.60 17.77 -2.47
N PHE A 204 -10.69 18.37 -2.94
CA PHE A 204 -11.25 19.60 -2.38
C PHE A 204 -12.35 19.28 -1.38
N GLU A 205 -12.52 20.17 -0.41
CA GLU A 205 -13.73 20.14 0.43
C GLU A 205 -14.95 20.52 -0.40
N ARG A 206 -16.11 19.99 0.01
CA ARG A 206 -17.37 20.27 -0.67
C ARG A 206 -18.25 21.16 0.19
N GLY A 207 -18.85 22.16 -0.44
CA GLY A 207 -19.85 23.04 0.15
C GLY A 207 -21.16 22.31 0.43
N ALA A 208 -22.11 23.02 1.04
CA ALA A 208 -23.44 22.50 1.34
C ALA A 208 -24.24 22.12 0.07
N ASP A 209 -23.93 22.75 -1.06
CA ASP A 209 -24.45 22.45 -2.39
C ASP A 209 -23.77 21.22 -3.05
N GLY A 210 -22.74 20.65 -2.41
CA GLY A 210 -21.96 19.53 -2.91
C GLY A 210 -20.89 19.90 -3.94
N ALA A 211 -20.73 21.19 -4.26
CA ALA A 211 -19.69 21.69 -5.15
C ALA A 211 -18.35 21.81 -4.41
N ASP A 212 -17.25 21.67 -5.14
CA ASP A 212 -15.91 21.84 -4.58
C ASP A 212 -15.69 23.31 -4.19
N ILE A 213 -15.19 23.53 -2.97
CA ILE A 213 -14.86 24.86 -2.46
C ILE A 213 -13.54 25.28 -3.10
N ALA A 214 -13.56 26.43 -3.77
CA ALA A 214 -12.36 27.00 -4.38
C ALA A 214 -11.33 27.32 -3.29
N THR A 215 -10.09 26.87 -3.49
CA THR A 215 -8.99 27.25 -2.60
C THR A 215 -8.63 28.71 -2.82
N ALA A 216 -8.62 29.50 -1.76
CA ALA A 216 -8.19 30.90 -1.80
C ALA A 216 -7.11 31.21 -0.75
N SER A 217 -7.07 30.50 0.37
CA SER A 217 -6.24 30.85 1.52
C SER A 217 -5.02 29.93 1.68
N PRO A 218 -3.84 30.46 2.04
CA PRO A 218 -2.67 29.66 2.40
C PRO A 218 -2.83 29.04 3.79
N PHE A 219 -2.18 27.90 4.03
CA PHE A 219 -2.07 27.33 5.38
C PHE A 219 -0.80 27.83 6.07
N LEU A 220 -0.94 28.55 7.18
CA LEU A 220 0.18 29.09 7.95
C LEU A 220 0.55 28.23 9.16
N GLY A 221 -0.23 27.19 9.45
CA GLY A 221 -0.16 26.44 10.69
C GLY A 221 -1.19 26.93 11.71
N HIS A 222 -1.44 26.11 12.74
CA HIS A 222 -2.30 26.47 13.87
C HIS A 222 -1.52 26.55 15.18
N PRO A 223 -1.87 27.47 16.09
CA PRO A 223 -1.36 27.48 17.46
C PRO A 223 -1.92 26.34 18.33
N SER A 224 -3.00 25.68 17.91
CA SER A 224 -3.66 24.61 18.67
C SER A 224 -4.12 23.45 17.76
N PRO A 225 -4.04 22.18 18.21
CA PRO A 225 -4.53 21.03 17.45
C PRO A 225 -6.06 20.95 17.36
N THR A 226 -6.79 21.70 18.20
CA THR A 226 -8.25 21.76 18.20
C THR A 226 -8.82 22.80 17.25
N GLU A 227 -7.97 23.68 16.72
CA GLU A 227 -8.40 24.72 15.81
C GLU A 227 -8.75 24.14 14.45
N MET A 228 -9.95 24.47 13.96
CA MET A 228 -10.40 24.05 12.64
C MET A 228 -9.83 24.98 11.58
N ARG A 229 -9.31 24.40 10.50
CA ARG A 229 -8.90 25.18 9.33
C ARG A 229 -10.13 25.74 8.63
N ALA A 230 -9.94 26.84 7.90
CA ALA A 230 -10.96 27.32 6.97
C ALA A 230 -11.12 26.33 5.79
N ALA A 231 -12.32 26.30 5.22
CA ALA A 231 -12.70 25.33 4.19
C ALA A 231 -12.02 25.60 2.82
N ASP A 232 -11.62 26.85 2.60
CA ASP A 232 -10.91 27.34 1.42
C ASP A 232 -9.38 27.17 1.51
N VAL A 233 -8.88 26.51 2.56
CA VAL A 233 -7.47 26.14 2.73
C VAL A 233 -7.20 24.76 2.16
N ARG A 234 -6.18 24.64 1.32
CA ARG A 234 -5.72 23.34 0.77
C ARG A 234 -5.30 22.39 1.88
N CYS A 235 -5.71 21.14 1.75
CA CYS A 235 -5.35 20.10 2.71
C CYS A 235 -4.91 18.80 2.04
N VAL A 236 -4.18 18.01 2.81
CA VAL A 236 -3.95 16.59 2.55
C VAL A 236 -4.81 15.81 3.53
N GLN A 237 -5.63 14.91 3.01
CA GLN A 237 -6.45 14.00 3.79
C GLN A 237 -5.62 12.78 4.16
N VAL A 238 -5.52 12.50 5.45
CA VAL A 238 -4.71 11.41 5.99
C VAL A 238 -5.58 10.54 6.87
N CYS A 239 -5.68 9.26 6.53
CA CYS A 239 -6.32 8.29 7.39
C CYS A 239 -5.35 7.90 8.50
N PHE A 240 -5.80 7.96 9.74
CA PHE A 240 -5.18 7.27 10.86
C PHE A 240 -6.07 6.09 11.23
N GLY A 241 -5.50 4.89 11.23
CA GLY A 241 -6.24 3.67 11.52
C GLY A 241 -5.51 2.81 12.53
N LEU A 242 -6.28 2.06 13.31
CA LEU A 242 -5.77 1.03 14.19
C LEU A 242 -6.35 -0.31 13.75
N ASP A 243 -5.47 -1.29 13.53
CA ASP A 243 -5.82 -2.63 13.11
C ASP A 243 -5.35 -3.64 14.16
N LYS A 244 -6.30 -4.36 14.76
CA LYS A 244 -5.98 -5.48 15.64
C LYS A 244 -5.80 -6.72 14.78
N GLY A 245 -4.57 -7.23 14.74
CA GLY A 245 -4.24 -8.36 13.87
C GLY A 245 -3.23 -9.31 14.49
N GLY A 246 -3.60 -10.59 14.59
CA GLY A 246 -2.71 -11.69 14.99
C GLY A 246 -3.24 -12.50 16.18
N ALA A 247 -2.62 -13.66 16.41
CA ALA A 247 -2.89 -14.48 17.61
C ALA A 247 -2.34 -13.85 18.90
N GLN A 248 -1.41 -12.90 18.76
CA GLN A 248 -0.89 -12.10 19.85
C GLN A 248 -1.63 -10.76 19.87
N SER A 249 -2.35 -10.55 20.95
CA SER A 249 -2.88 -9.31 21.52
C SER A 249 -2.06 -8.04 21.19
N THR A 250 -2.13 -7.57 19.95
CA THR A 250 -1.39 -6.40 19.45
C THR A 250 -2.28 -5.58 18.52
N THR A 251 -2.10 -4.27 18.56
CA THR A 251 -2.79 -3.28 17.73
C THR A 251 -1.77 -2.51 16.92
N LYS A 252 -2.00 -2.40 15.61
CA LYS A 252 -1.13 -1.70 14.67
C LYS A 252 -1.72 -0.35 14.32
N ALA A 253 -0.99 0.72 14.56
CA ALA A 253 -1.33 2.05 14.08
C ALA A 253 -0.79 2.25 12.68
N VAL A 254 -1.62 2.75 11.78
CA VAL A 254 -1.27 3.01 10.39
C VAL A 254 -1.70 4.41 9.97
N LEU A 255 -0.90 5.01 9.10
CA LEU A 255 -1.19 6.26 8.41
C LEU A 255 -1.30 5.99 6.91
N SER A 256 -2.27 6.58 6.23
CA SER A 256 -2.29 6.56 4.77
C SER A 256 -2.77 7.88 4.18
N CYS A 257 -2.14 8.31 3.10
CA CYS A 257 -2.55 9.49 2.35
C CYS A 257 -3.76 9.15 1.48
N VAL A 258 -4.87 9.86 1.62
CA VAL A 258 -6.11 9.66 0.85
C VAL A 258 -6.01 10.30 -0.54
N ASN A 259 -5.11 11.26 -0.72
CA ASN A 259 -4.83 11.97 -1.98
C ASN A 259 -4.11 11.09 -3.02
N GLN A 260 -4.67 9.92 -3.32
CA GLN A 260 -4.22 8.96 -4.33
C GLN A 260 -5.39 8.01 -4.70
N GLU A 261 -5.24 7.20 -5.75
CA GLU A 261 -6.28 6.27 -6.22
C GLU A 261 -6.53 5.09 -5.26
N ARG A 262 -5.47 4.56 -4.64
CA ARG A 262 -5.51 3.34 -3.81
C ARG A 262 -4.94 3.58 -2.41
N PRO A 263 -5.59 4.44 -1.60
CA PRO A 263 -5.03 4.88 -0.32
C PRO A 263 -4.91 3.77 0.72
N CYS A 264 -5.76 2.74 0.65
CA CYS A 264 -5.76 1.64 1.63
C CYS A 264 -4.99 0.40 1.16
N SER A 265 -4.12 0.53 0.15
CA SER A 265 -3.24 -0.58 -0.25
C SER A 265 -2.08 -0.71 0.74
N ARG A 266 -1.57 -1.93 0.94
CA ARG A 266 -0.43 -2.17 1.86
C ARG A 266 0.80 -1.36 1.50
N GLY A 267 1.09 -1.19 0.20
CA GLY A 267 2.24 -0.41 -0.27
C GLY A 267 2.08 1.10 -0.10
N ASN A 268 0.84 1.57 0.11
CA ASN A 268 0.50 2.99 0.25
C ASN A 268 0.14 3.37 1.68
N THR A 269 0.39 2.46 2.62
CA THR A 269 0.09 2.62 4.04
C THR A 269 1.40 2.59 4.81
N LEU A 270 1.61 3.60 5.63
CA LEU A 270 2.71 3.73 6.56
C LEU A 270 2.34 3.02 7.86
N LEU A 271 3.18 2.12 8.35
CA LEU A 271 3.03 1.58 9.70
C LEU A 271 3.57 2.61 10.69
N TYR A 272 2.69 3.27 11.44
CA TYR A 272 3.08 4.19 12.50
C TYR A 272 3.69 3.42 13.68
N GLY A 273 3.05 2.34 14.10
CA GLY A 273 3.52 1.57 15.26
C GLY A 273 2.73 0.30 15.53
N VAL A 274 3.23 -0.48 16.47
CA VAL A 274 2.65 -1.73 16.98
C VAL A 274 2.67 -1.65 18.50
N PHE A 275 1.48 -1.78 19.09
CA PHE A 275 1.23 -1.63 20.51
C PHE A 275 0.71 -2.95 21.09
N PRO A 276 1.05 -3.30 22.34
CA PRO A 276 0.40 -4.38 23.05
C PRO A 276 -1.05 -4.00 23.34
N ALA A 277 -1.97 -4.93 23.11
CA ALA A 277 -3.41 -4.70 23.27
C ALA A 277 -4.08 -5.94 23.85
N ALA A 278 -3.92 -6.12 25.18
CA ALA A 278 -4.55 -7.19 25.96
C ALA A 278 -6.07 -7.11 25.85
N GLU A 279 -6.57 -5.89 25.99
CA GLU A 279 -7.98 -5.55 25.97
C GLU A 279 -8.22 -4.48 24.91
N ASP A 280 -9.44 -4.47 24.37
CA ASP A 280 -9.88 -3.51 23.36
C ASP A 280 -10.88 -2.52 23.96
N ASP A 281 -10.74 -2.25 25.27
CA ASP A 281 -11.58 -1.31 25.97
C ASP A 281 -11.07 0.13 25.79
N HIS A 282 -11.89 1.10 26.18
CA HIS A 282 -11.55 2.51 25.99
C HIS A 282 -10.29 2.90 26.78
N ALA A 283 -10.03 2.28 27.93
CA ALA A 283 -8.88 2.61 28.77
C ALA A 283 -7.56 2.15 28.12
N ALA A 284 -7.51 0.91 27.63
CA ALA A 284 -6.35 0.38 26.92
C ALA A 284 -6.07 1.15 25.63
N LEU A 285 -7.13 1.50 24.89
CA LEU A 285 -7.01 2.34 23.71
C LEU A 285 -6.48 3.74 24.06
N SER A 286 -7.02 4.38 25.10
CA SER A 286 -6.60 5.71 25.55
C SER A 286 -5.14 5.75 25.99
N ALA A 287 -4.65 4.71 26.68
CA ALA A 287 -3.23 4.63 27.06
C ALA A 287 -2.30 4.62 25.82
N MET A 288 -2.69 3.93 24.74
CA MET A 288 -1.93 3.99 23.48
C MET A 288 -1.95 5.39 22.84
N ALA A 289 -3.01 6.17 23.07
CA ALA A 289 -3.16 7.52 22.54
C ALA A 289 -2.01 8.44 22.96
N ASP A 290 -1.54 8.30 24.21
CA ASP A 290 -0.49 9.14 24.78
C ASP A 290 0.80 9.09 23.98
N VAL A 291 1.05 7.98 23.26
CA VAL A 291 2.21 7.83 22.38
C VAL A 291 2.05 8.63 21.08
N TYR A 292 0.89 8.53 20.43
CA TYR A 292 0.75 8.99 19.04
C TYR A 292 -0.05 10.28 18.85
N VAL A 293 -0.90 10.66 19.81
CA VAL A 293 -1.67 11.91 19.73
C VAL A 293 -0.74 13.13 19.62
N PRO A 294 0.38 13.24 20.37
CA PRO A 294 1.29 14.38 20.21
C PRO A 294 1.85 14.52 18.79
N ASP A 295 2.12 13.41 18.12
CA ASP A 295 2.58 13.39 16.72
C ASP A 295 1.47 13.80 15.75
N LEU A 296 0.25 13.30 15.97
CA LEU A 296 -0.93 13.66 15.18
C LEU A 296 -1.29 15.15 15.34
N ASP A 297 -1.13 15.70 16.54
CA ASP A 297 -1.32 17.11 16.83
C ASP A 297 -0.26 17.96 16.15
N THR A 298 1.00 17.52 16.18
CA THR A 298 2.09 18.17 15.45
C THR A 298 1.82 18.19 13.94
N LEU A 299 1.28 17.10 13.38
CA LEU A 299 0.85 17.03 11.98
C LEU A 299 -0.28 18.01 11.66
N ARG A 300 -1.31 18.08 12.51
CA ARG A 300 -2.45 19.00 12.34
C ARG A 300 -2.03 20.47 12.42
N MET A 301 -1.19 20.81 13.40
CA MET A 301 -0.73 22.17 13.62
C MET A 301 0.27 22.62 12.56
N GLY A 302 1.21 21.76 12.17
CA GLY A 302 2.31 22.12 11.27
C GLY A 302 2.02 21.91 9.78
N GLY A 303 1.08 21.02 9.45
CA GLY A 303 0.81 20.63 8.07
C GLY A 303 1.95 19.86 7.42
N VAL A 304 1.82 19.64 6.11
CA VAL A 304 2.81 18.98 5.23
C VAL A 304 3.01 19.80 3.96
N ASP A 305 4.17 19.69 3.33
CA ASP A 305 4.48 20.39 2.09
C ASP A 305 4.07 19.54 0.89
N VAL A 306 3.52 20.16 -0.15
CA VAL A 306 3.19 19.51 -1.43
C VAL A 306 3.58 20.49 -2.53
N ASP A 307 4.54 20.11 -3.37
CA ASP A 307 5.10 20.98 -4.42
C ASP A 307 5.55 22.36 -3.89
N GLY A 308 6.20 22.37 -2.72
CA GLY A 308 6.69 23.60 -2.08
C GLY A 308 5.59 24.47 -1.45
N VAL A 309 4.33 24.03 -1.45
CA VAL A 309 3.22 24.70 -0.78
C VAL A 309 2.85 23.94 0.48
N ARG A 310 2.90 24.61 1.63
CA ARG A 310 2.43 24.04 2.89
C ARG A 310 0.91 23.90 2.89
N ARG A 311 0.44 22.72 3.26
CA ARG A 311 -0.98 22.33 3.29
C ARG A 311 -1.36 21.82 4.67
N ALA A 312 -2.61 22.08 5.04
CA ALA A 312 -3.15 21.55 6.28
C ALA A 312 -3.29 20.03 6.22
N VAL A 313 -3.19 19.34 7.36
CA VAL A 313 -3.48 17.90 7.43
C VAL A 313 -4.87 17.68 8.00
N GLN A 314 -5.75 17.07 7.20
CA GLN A 314 -7.06 16.62 7.65
C GLN A 314 -6.96 15.15 8.07
N LEU A 315 -6.85 14.91 9.38
CA LEU A 315 -6.85 13.55 9.93
C LEU A 315 -8.26 12.96 9.94
N ILE A 316 -8.39 11.77 9.37
CA ILE A 316 -9.61 10.97 9.33
C ILE A 316 -9.36 9.71 10.14
N LEU A 317 -10.09 9.52 11.24
CA LEU A 317 -10.05 8.27 11.99
C LEU A 317 -10.73 7.17 11.16
N THR A 318 -10.04 6.04 11.00
CA THR A 318 -10.51 4.86 10.27
C THR A 318 -10.32 3.59 11.09
N GLY A 319 -11.05 2.55 10.73
CA GLY A 319 -11.05 1.26 11.42
C GLY A 319 -12.41 0.61 11.31
N ASP A 320 -12.55 -0.58 11.88
CA ASP A 320 -13.87 -1.15 12.03
C ASP A 320 -14.71 -0.30 12.99
N TYR A 321 -16.03 -0.45 12.87
CA TYR A 321 -16.95 0.41 13.59
C TYR A 321 -16.91 0.18 15.11
N GLN A 322 -16.70 -1.06 15.56
CA GLN A 322 -16.58 -1.36 16.98
C GLN A 322 -15.34 -0.68 17.55
N PHE A 323 -14.20 -0.83 16.89
CA PHE A 323 -12.94 -0.18 17.24
C PHE A 323 -13.10 1.34 17.35
N THR A 324 -13.58 1.98 16.28
CA THR A 324 -13.74 3.45 16.26
C THR A 324 -14.73 3.94 17.32
N THR A 325 -15.75 3.14 17.67
CA THR A 325 -16.64 3.50 18.78
C THR A 325 -15.90 3.42 20.11
N THR A 326 -15.19 2.34 20.40
CA THR A 326 -14.47 2.18 21.66
C THR A 326 -13.37 3.23 21.82
N TRP A 327 -12.67 3.58 20.73
CA TRP A 327 -11.69 4.66 20.71
C TRP A 327 -12.28 5.98 21.20
N CYS A 328 -13.45 6.35 20.67
CA CYS A 328 -14.16 7.57 21.06
C CYS A 328 -14.91 7.47 22.41
N GLY A 329 -14.77 6.38 23.17
CA GLY A 329 -15.58 6.14 24.38
C GLY A 329 -17.06 5.87 24.08
N HIS A 330 -17.42 5.68 22.81
CA HIS A 330 -18.77 5.37 22.38
C HIS A 330 -19.08 3.90 22.59
N LEU A 331 -20.28 3.61 23.10
CA LEU A 331 -20.68 2.26 23.53
C LEU A 331 -21.17 1.35 22.38
N GLY A 332 -20.68 1.58 21.17
CA GLY A 332 -20.94 0.71 20.02
C GLY A 332 -22.29 0.83 19.32
N ALA A 333 -22.50 -0.08 18.38
CA ALA A 333 -23.64 -0.09 17.44
C ALA A 333 -24.97 -0.42 18.12
N SER A 334 -24.94 -1.07 19.29
CA SER A 334 -26.11 -1.56 20.00
C SER A 334 -26.83 -0.48 20.83
N ARG A 335 -26.29 0.75 20.89
CA ARG A 335 -26.88 1.85 21.66
C ARG A 335 -28.06 2.51 20.94
N LYS A 336 -28.88 3.22 21.73
CA LYS A 336 -30.03 3.98 21.24
C LYS A 336 -29.65 5.02 20.17
N MET A 337 -28.48 5.65 20.32
CA MET A 337 -27.91 6.58 19.35
C MET A 337 -26.59 5.99 18.83
N PRO A 338 -26.61 5.13 17.81
CA PRO A 338 -25.41 4.41 17.41
C PRO A 338 -24.45 5.31 16.61
N CYS A 339 -24.93 6.30 15.86
CA CYS A 339 -24.04 7.07 15.00
C CYS A 339 -22.96 7.81 15.82
N GLN A 340 -21.70 7.67 15.41
CA GLN A 340 -20.56 8.42 15.97
C GLN A 340 -20.58 9.88 15.55
N ARG A 341 -21.22 10.22 14.43
CA ARG A 341 -21.21 11.59 13.90
C ARG A 341 -22.39 12.44 14.34
N CYS A 342 -23.53 11.82 14.63
CA CYS A 342 -24.74 12.53 15.02
C CYS A 342 -25.51 11.84 16.14
N THR A 343 -26.44 12.57 16.74
CA THR A 343 -27.29 12.09 17.83
C THR A 343 -28.49 11.28 17.34
N ALA A 344 -28.58 10.93 16.05
CA ALA A 344 -29.74 10.24 15.51
C ALA A 344 -30.01 8.90 16.20
N MET A 345 -31.27 8.67 16.55
CA MET A 345 -31.71 7.45 17.20
C MET A 345 -31.79 6.31 16.18
N MET A 346 -31.44 5.09 16.59
CA MET A 346 -31.39 3.91 15.72
C MET A 346 -32.72 3.64 15.01
N ARG A 347 -33.82 3.65 15.77
CA ARG A 347 -35.17 3.37 15.28
C ARG A 347 -36.24 3.92 16.23
N LEU A 348 -37.42 4.16 15.68
CA LEU A 348 -38.63 4.44 16.45
C LEU A 348 -39.08 3.19 17.21
N THR A 349 -39.43 3.36 18.49
CA THR A 349 -40.05 2.35 19.34
C THR A 349 -41.33 2.93 19.95
N LYS A 350 -42.16 2.08 20.55
CA LYS A 350 -43.39 2.52 21.24
C LYS A 350 -43.15 3.51 22.38
N THR A 351 -41.91 3.62 22.88
CA THR A 351 -41.58 4.36 24.10
C THR A 351 -40.63 5.54 23.89
N ASN A 352 -40.13 5.77 22.67
CA ASN A 352 -39.11 6.80 22.41
C ASN A 352 -39.54 7.86 21.40
N GLY A 353 -40.83 7.97 21.09
CA GLY A 353 -41.36 8.89 20.08
C GLY A 353 -40.96 10.35 20.33
N GLU A 354 -41.03 10.81 21.58
CA GLU A 354 -40.60 12.17 21.98
C GLU A 354 -39.10 12.38 21.76
N LEU A 355 -38.27 11.39 22.09
CA LEU A 355 -36.82 11.45 21.85
C LEU A 355 -36.51 11.45 20.35
N ILE A 356 -37.28 10.73 19.53
CA ILE A 356 -37.15 10.76 18.06
C ILE A 356 -37.51 12.15 17.51
N ALA A 357 -38.50 12.83 18.09
CA ALA A 357 -38.83 14.20 17.69
C ALA A 357 -37.68 15.19 17.96
N ILE A 358 -36.91 14.97 19.04
CA ILE A 358 -35.78 15.82 19.42
C ILE A 358 -34.50 15.47 18.63
N TYR A 359 -34.19 14.17 18.53
CA TYR A 359 -32.89 13.68 18.06
C TYR A 359 -32.93 13.07 16.66
N GLY A 360 -34.10 12.92 16.05
CA GLY A 360 -34.27 12.34 14.73
C GLY A 360 -34.15 10.81 14.68
N ASN A 361 -34.56 10.24 13.55
CA ASN A 361 -34.50 8.81 13.26
C ASN A 361 -33.49 8.50 12.16
N MET A 362 -32.53 7.63 12.44
CA MET A 362 -31.51 7.21 11.49
C MET A 362 -32.07 6.46 10.27
N GLN A 363 -33.24 5.82 10.41
CA GLN A 363 -33.94 5.18 9.29
C GLN A 363 -34.38 6.18 8.21
N ASN A 364 -34.38 7.49 8.52
CA ASN A 364 -34.67 8.53 7.54
C ASN A 364 -33.44 8.87 6.66
N GLY A 365 -32.31 8.20 6.86
CA GLY A 365 -31.09 8.38 6.05
C GLY A 365 -30.59 9.82 6.09
N SER A 366 -30.39 10.43 4.92
CA SER A 366 -29.96 11.84 4.79
C SER A 366 -30.95 12.86 5.38
N ARG A 367 -32.19 12.45 5.68
CA ARG A 367 -33.22 13.28 6.32
C ARG A 367 -33.30 13.07 7.84
N ALA A 368 -32.34 12.36 8.43
CA ALA A 368 -32.28 12.19 9.88
C ALA A 368 -31.99 13.54 10.56
N GLY A 369 -32.91 14.04 11.40
CA GLY A 369 -32.79 15.32 12.12
C GLY A 369 -31.78 15.33 13.27
N GLY A 370 -30.84 14.37 13.33
CA GLY A 370 -29.85 14.30 14.40
C GLY A 370 -28.82 15.42 14.30
N LYS A 371 -28.47 16.01 15.44
CA LYS A 371 -27.45 17.06 15.49
C LYS A 371 -26.05 16.41 15.41
N PRO A 372 -25.05 17.09 14.82
CA PRO A 372 -23.66 16.66 14.93
C PRO A 372 -23.25 16.49 16.39
N ARG A 373 -22.49 15.44 16.70
CA ARG A 373 -21.95 15.26 18.06
C ARG A 373 -20.84 16.25 18.34
N THR A 374 -20.84 16.77 19.56
CA THR A 374 -19.74 17.52 20.17
C THR A 374 -18.97 16.64 21.15
N ILE A 375 -17.81 17.11 21.61
CA ILE A 375 -16.96 16.40 22.58
C ILE A 375 -17.70 16.01 23.87
N ASP A 376 -18.68 16.80 24.29
CA ASP A 376 -19.48 16.54 25.50
C ASP A 376 -20.38 15.30 25.38
N HIS A 377 -20.61 14.79 24.17
CA HIS A 377 -21.37 13.56 23.97
C HIS A 377 -20.54 12.28 24.14
N PHE A 378 -19.22 12.41 24.36
CA PHE A 378 -18.27 11.31 24.50
C PHE A 378 -17.61 11.25 25.88
N LYS A 379 -17.96 12.19 26.77
CA LYS A 379 -17.70 12.12 28.20
C LYS A 379 -18.77 11.26 28.86
#